data_AF-A0A529ZUW4-F1
#
_entry.id   AF-A0A529ZUW4-F1
#
_cell.length_a   1.000
_cell.length_b   1.000
_cell.length_c   1.000
_cell.angle_alpha   90.00
_cell.angle_beta   90.00
_cell.angle_gamma   90.00
#
_symmetry.space_group_name_H-M   'P 1'
#
loop_
_entity.id
_entity.type
_entity.pdbx_description
1 polymer ?
#
loop_
_entity_poly.entity_id
_entity_poly.type
_entity_poly.pdbx_seq_one_letter_code
_entity_poly.pdbx_strand_id
1 'polypeptide(L)' 'MLANSLIELDRAHLIHPVSSYRGHEALGVRVLKSAKGATVTDASGKQLVDGFAG' A
#
# COMPACT_ATOMS: atom_id res chain seq x y z
N MET A 1 13.44 -6.82 -3.31
CA MET A 1 12.53 -7.25 -2.22
C MET A 1 11.25 -7.79 -2.85
N LEU A 2 10.66 -8.84 -2.26
CA LEU A 2 9.36 -9.34 -2.67
C LEU A 2 8.25 -8.46 -2.05
N ALA A 3 7.10 -8.33 -2.70
CA ALA A 3 5.99 -7.54 -2.18
C ALA A 3 5.58 -7.97 -0.76
N ASN A 4 5.56 -9.29 -0.50
CA ASN A 4 5.28 -9.82 0.85
C ASN A 4 6.31 -9.35 1.88
N SER A 5 7.60 -9.27 1.53
CA SER A 5 8.62 -8.79 2.47
C SER A 5 8.43 -7.32 2.86
N LEU A 6 7.88 -6.49 1.97
CA LEU A 6 7.58 -5.09 2.30
C LEU A 6 6.35 -4.97 3.20
N ILE A 7 5.32 -5.78 2.97
CA ILE A 7 4.10 -5.79 3.80
C ILE A 7 4.42 -6.24 5.23
N GLU A 8 5.26 -7.26 5.41
CA GLU A 8 5.67 -7.70 6.76
C GLU A 8 6.52 -6.64 7.48
N LEU A 9 7.44 -5.99 6.76
CA LEU A 9 8.25 -4.90 7.34
C LEU A 9 7.39 -3.70 7.73
N ASP A 10 6.44 -3.32 6.89
CA ASP A 10 5.46 -2.27 7.18
C ASP A 10 4.68 -2.61 8.46
N ARG A 11 4.10 -3.82 8.53
CA ARG A 11 3.35 -4.29 9.69
C ARG A 11 4.16 -4.20 10.99
N ALA A 12 5.43 -4.57 10.94
CA ALA A 12 6.28 -4.63 12.13
C ALA A 12 6.79 -3.26 12.59
N HIS A 13 6.81 -2.23 11.73
CA HIS A 13 7.57 -1.01 12.01
C HIS A 13 6.85 0.31 11.70
N LEU A 14 5.71 0.31 11.00
CA LEU A 14 5.02 1.54 10.60
C LEU A 14 3.59 1.62 11.17
N ILE A 15 3.30 2.70 11.87
CA ILE A 15 1.93 3.05 12.31
C ILE A 15 1.32 4.02 11.31
N HIS A 16 0.24 3.61 10.67
CA HIS A 16 -0.41 4.40 9.62
C HIS A 16 -1.38 5.45 10.19
N PRO A 17 -1.34 6.70 9.71
CA PRO A 17 -2.28 7.73 10.12
C PRO A 17 -3.69 7.39 9.66
N VAL A 18 -4.70 7.86 10.42
CA VAL A 18 -6.13 7.70 10.07
C VAL A 18 -6.50 6.24 9.74
N SER A 19 -5.92 5.30 10.48
CA SER A 19 -6.13 3.86 10.30
C SER A 19 -6.45 3.19 11.64
N SER A 20 -7.24 2.11 11.60
CA SER A 20 -7.42 1.23 12.77
C SER A 20 -6.19 0.34 12.90
N TYR A 21 -5.43 0.48 13.99
CA TYR A 21 -4.16 -0.23 14.17
C TYR A 21 -4.27 -1.75 14.00
N ARG A 22 -5.16 -2.40 14.76
CA ARG A 22 -5.33 -3.87 14.69
C ARG A 22 -5.99 -4.35 13.41
N GLY A 23 -6.90 -3.56 12.84
CA GLY A 23 -7.50 -3.87 11.54
C GLY A 23 -6.46 -3.81 10.42
N HIS A 24 -5.61 -2.80 10.45
CA HIS A 24 -4.51 -2.62 9.52
C HIS A 24 -3.49 -3.76 9.61
N GLU A 25 -3.08 -4.14 10.82
CA GLU A 25 -2.19 -5.27 11.06
C GLU A 25 -2.74 -6.57 10.46
N ALA A 26 -4.02 -6.88 10.66
CA ALA A 26 -4.64 -8.10 10.17
C ALA A 26 -4.81 -8.13 8.63
N LEU A 27 -5.15 -7.00 8.01
CA LEU A 27 -5.42 -6.91 6.57
C LEU A 27 -4.15 -6.73 5.72
N GLY A 28 -3.15 -6.03 6.26
CA GLY A 28 -1.95 -5.61 5.54
C GLY A 28 -2.17 -4.40 4.61
N VAL A 29 -1.05 -3.82 4.15
CA VAL A 29 -1.05 -2.67 3.23
C VAL A 29 -1.18 -3.07 1.77
N ARG A 30 -1.70 -2.15 0.96
CA ARG A 30 -1.47 -2.12 -0.49
C ARG A 30 -0.22 -1.33 -0.79
N VAL A 31 0.76 -1.97 -1.43
CA VAL A 31 1.98 -1.29 -1.89
C VAL A 31 1.76 -0.73 -3.29
N LEU A 32 1.88 0.58 -3.45
CA LEU A 32 1.92 1.25 -4.76
C LEU A 32 3.37 1.31 -5.27
N LYS A 33 3.61 0.83 -6.49
CA LYS A 33 4.95 0.66 -7.09
C LYS A 33 5.34 1.83 -8.00
N SER A 34 4.40 2.38 -8.75
CA SER A 34 4.67 3.47 -9.70
C SER A 34 3.39 4.25 -10.02
N ALA A 35 3.54 5.46 -10.57
CA ALA A 35 2.43 6.29 -11.03
C ALA A 35 2.72 6.91 -12.39
N LYS A 36 1.68 7.15 -13.19
CA LYS A 36 1.75 7.90 -14.45
C LYS A 36 0.42 8.62 -14.71
N GLY A 37 0.47 9.94 -14.86
CA GLY A 37 -0.76 10.76 -14.97
C GLY A 37 -1.65 10.53 -13.75
N ALA A 38 -2.96 10.37 -13.97
CA ALA A 38 -3.94 10.09 -12.92
C ALA A 38 -4.05 8.59 -12.55
N THR A 39 -3.01 7.79 -12.78
CA THR A 39 -3.03 6.35 -12.50
C THR A 39 -1.85 5.91 -11.64
N VAL A 40 -2.12 4.96 -10.74
CA VAL A 40 -1.12 4.28 -9.91
C VAL A 40 -1.11 2.79 -10.23
N THR A 41 0.05 2.14 -10.14
CA THR A 41 0.22 0.70 -10.31
C THR A 41 0.64 0.09 -8.98
N ASP A 42 -0.09 -0.91 -8.50
CA ASP A 42 0.27 -1.63 -7.28
C ASP A 42 1.37 -2.68 -7.51
N ALA A 43 1.86 -3.27 -6.42
CA ALA A 43 2.93 -4.28 -6.48
C ALA A 43 2.53 -5.58 -7.20
N SER A 44 1.23 -5.86 -7.39
CA SER A 44 0.75 -7.00 -8.20
C SER A 44 0.72 -6.68 -9.71
N GLY A 45 0.94 -5.41 -10.08
CA GLY A 45 0.85 -4.94 -11.46
C GLY A 45 -0.53 -4.39 -11.84
N LYS A 46 -1.49 -4.33 -10.91
CA LYS A 46 -2.81 -3.78 -11.17
C LYS A 46 -2.75 -2.26 -11.24
N GLN A 47 -3.33 -1.70 -12.29
CA GLN A 47 -3.50 -0.26 -12.46
C GLN A 47 -4.83 0.22 -11.86
N LEU A 48 -4.79 1.37 -11.19
CA LEU A 48 -5.91 2.02 -10.53
C LEU A 48 -5.93 3.49 -10.94
N VAL A 49 -7.12 4.07 -11.09
CA VAL A 49 -7.28 5.52 -11.20
C VAL A 49 -7.12 6.13 -9.82
N ASP A 50 -6.26 7.12 -9.70
CA ASP A 50 -6.17 7.94 -8.49
C ASP A 50 -7.12 9.12 -8.62
N GLY A 51 -8.31 8.97 -8.02
CA GLY A 51 -9.35 10.01 -8.00
C GLY A 51 -9.20 11.03 -6.88
N PHE A 52 -8.23 10.84 -5.98
CA PHE A 52 -7.98 11.74 -4.84
C PHE A 52 -6.74 12.61 -5.03
N ALA A 53 -5.88 12.24 -5.98
CA ALA A 53 -4.62 12.92 -6.30
C ALA A 53 -3.58 12.87 -5.16
N GLY A 54 -3.54 11.72 -4.45
CA GLY A 54 -2.66 11.48 -3.30
C GLY A 54 -3.02 12.25 -2.04
#